data_AF-A0A5E7Y030-F1
#
_entry.id   AF-A0A5E7Y030-F1
#
_cell.length_a   1.000
_cell.length_b   1.000
_cell.length_c   1.000
_cell.angle_alpha   90.00
_cell.angle_beta   90.00
_cell.angle_gamma   90.00
#
_symmetry.space_group_name_H-M   'P 1'
#
loop_
_entity.id
_entity.type
_entity.pdbx_description
1 polymer ?
#
loop_
_entity_poly.entity_id
_entity_poly.type
_entity_poly.pdbx_seq_one_letter_code
_entity_poly.pdbx_strand_id
1 'polypeptide(L)'
;MNIGDKVRLLRGTEEGVIIRVVNENTYEIEIEDGFSFPVLKSEVVLVSKTEAEHFKRDSSAQQSSSSQKSFVKETQAVAEKGIYLGFEPKGDIFTVWLINNTDYELVFKIDELVKGTTLGLHAGHLEAKSNQAIASKSSQNFDNWSDMQFSCMYFQKGIYKSKPMLSRVVSFKAAAFMHKKGTIPMTSKEGYVYQLDDSPAKINADEIKNSMLSAKAVPVPKTEQKPGSHEVDLHMEKLTGQKEEVPTSQALSYQLAVFEKELDSAIATGRDEITFIHGVGNGVLREEIHKRLSKMKNILYFQDAQKQRFGYGATLIKLKD
;
A
#
# COMPACT_ATOMS: atom_id res chain seq x y z
N MET A 1 -27.87 -40.62 13.14
CA MET A 1 -26.72 -39.75 13.43
C MET A 1 -27.13 -38.88 14.59
N ASN A 2 -26.38 -38.95 15.68
CA ASN A 2 -26.62 -38.25 16.93
C ASN A 2 -25.47 -37.29 17.23
N ILE A 3 -25.67 -36.39 18.18
CA ILE A 3 -24.62 -35.50 18.69
C ILE A 3 -23.49 -36.37 19.28
N GLY A 4 -22.25 -36.13 18.86
CA GLY A 4 -21.05 -36.89 19.21
C GLY A 4 -20.57 -37.89 18.16
N ASP A 5 -21.35 -38.13 17.09
CA ASP A 5 -20.95 -39.02 16.00
C ASP A 5 -19.90 -38.38 15.09
N LYS A 6 -18.83 -39.12 14.74
CA LYS A 6 -17.87 -38.73 13.71
C LYS A 6 -18.51 -38.95 12.33
N VAL A 7 -18.56 -37.90 11.53
CA VAL A 7 -19.16 -37.88 10.19
C VAL A 7 -18.17 -37.33 9.18
N ARG A 8 -18.23 -37.82 7.95
CA ARG A 8 -17.49 -37.32 6.80
C ARG A 8 -18.45 -36.59 5.88
N LEU A 9 -18.02 -35.44 5.35
CA LEU A 9 -18.82 -34.69 4.40
C LEU A 9 -18.75 -35.34 3.00
N LEU A 10 -19.87 -35.40 2.27
CA LEU A 10 -19.93 -35.95 0.91
C LEU A 10 -19.17 -35.08 -0.10
N ARG A 11 -19.13 -33.77 0.15
CA ARG A 11 -18.48 -32.77 -0.71
C ARG A 11 -17.24 -32.24 0.00
N GLY A 12 -16.26 -33.12 0.19
CA GLY A 12 -14.99 -32.79 0.83
C GLY A 12 -14.27 -34.03 1.33
N THR A 13 -13.02 -33.88 1.74
CA THR A 13 -12.25 -34.92 2.44
C THR A 13 -12.31 -34.75 3.96
N GLU A 14 -13.14 -33.82 4.43
CA GLU A 14 -13.18 -33.39 5.82
C GLU A 14 -14.05 -34.31 6.66
N GLU A 15 -13.53 -34.67 7.84
CA GLU A 15 -14.24 -35.39 8.88
C GLU A 15 -14.47 -34.45 10.07
N GLY A 16 -15.64 -34.53 10.67
CA GLY A 16 -15.99 -33.75 11.85
C GLY A 16 -16.91 -34.51 12.78
N VAL A 17 -17.22 -33.90 13.91
CA VAL A 17 -18.11 -34.46 14.93
C VAL A 17 -19.37 -33.60 14.98
N ILE A 18 -20.54 -34.23 15.00
CA ILE A 18 -21.80 -33.50 15.17
C ILE A 18 -21.84 -32.96 16.60
N ILE A 19 -21.81 -31.63 16.76
CA ILE A 19 -21.86 -30.99 18.08
C ILE A 19 -23.28 -30.57 18.47
N ARG A 20 -24.14 -30.29 17.47
CA ARG A 20 -25.51 -29.82 17.73
C ARG A 20 -26.43 -30.06 16.53
N VAL A 21 -27.73 -30.19 16.80
CA VAL A 21 -28.79 -30.15 15.77
C VAL A 21 -29.35 -28.74 15.74
N VAL A 22 -29.20 -28.03 14.62
CA VAL A 22 -29.63 -26.63 14.48
C VAL A 22 -31.13 -26.56 14.17
N ASN A 23 -31.63 -27.45 13.33
CA ASN A 23 -33.04 -27.61 12.97
C ASN A 23 -33.29 -29.03 12.41
N GLU A 24 -34.51 -29.34 11.98
CA GLU A 24 -34.88 -30.69 11.49
C GLU A 24 -33.99 -31.20 10.35
N ASN A 25 -33.34 -30.32 9.57
CA ASN A 25 -32.56 -30.72 8.39
C ASN A 25 -31.09 -30.30 8.40
N THR A 26 -30.58 -29.74 9.51
CA THR A 26 -29.22 -29.18 9.60
C THR A 26 -28.50 -29.62 10.87
N TYR A 27 -27.27 -30.11 10.73
CA TYR A 27 -26.32 -30.37 11.81
C TYR A 27 -25.28 -29.28 11.91
N GLU A 28 -24.78 -29.00 13.11
CA GLU A 28 -23.57 -28.23 13.33
C GLU A 28 -22.42 -29.21 13.56
N ILE A 29 -21.39 -29.13 12.71
CA ILE A 29 -20.28 -30.08 12.67
C ILE A 29 -18.99 -29.35 13.02
N GLU A 30 -18.27 -29.85 14.00
CA GLU A 30 -16.94 -29.38 14.39
C GLU A 30 -15.88 -30.30 13.77
N ILE A 31 -15.03 -29.74 12.90
CA ILE A 31 -13.90 -30.47 12.30
C ILE A 31 -12.70 -30.50 13.26
N GLU A 32 -11.68 -31.33 12.99
CA GLU A 32 -10.50 -31.51 13.86
C GLU A 32 -9.74 -30.19 14.18
N ASP A 33 -9.91 -29.15 13.36
CA ASP A 33 -9.34 -27.82 13.58
C ASP A 33 -10.17 -26.92 14.54
N GLY A 34 -11.30 -27.39 15.06
CA GLY A 34 -12.14 -26.68 16.04
C GLY A 34 -13.07 -25.64 15.41
N PHE A 35 -13.23 -25.68 14.09
CA PHE A 35 -14.19 -24.85 13.35
C PHE A 35 -15.55 -25.58 13.28
N SER A 36 -16.62 -24.92 13.72
CA SER A 36 -17.98 -25.45 13.62
C SER A 36 -18.81 -24.73 12.56
N PHE A 37 -19.53 -25.49 11.74
CA PHE A 37 -20.39 -24.93 10.70
C PHE A 37 -21.65 -25.76 10.45
N PRO A 38 -22.74 -25.13 10.01
CA PRO A 38 -23.98 -25.82 9.70
C PRO A 38 -23.89 -26.56 8.35
N VAL A 39 -24.25 -27.84 8.35
CA VAL A 39 -24.27 -28.73 7.17
C VAL A 39 -25.60 -29.46 7.09
N LEU A 40 -26.10 -29.67 5.87
CA LEU A 40 -27.33 -30.41 5.63
C LEU A 40 -27.17 -31.90 6.00
N LYS A 41 -28.21 -32.50 6.58
CA LYS A 41 -28.20 -33.94 6.91
C LYS A 41 -27.92 -34.85 5.70
N SER A 42 -28.30 -34.40 4.51
CA SER A 42 -28.06 -35.10 3.24
C SER A 42 -26.62 -35.04 2.75
N GLU A 43 -25.76 -34.20 3.34
CA GLU A 43 -24.39 -33.97 2.90
C GLU A 43 -23.34 -34.66 3.81
N VAL A 44 -23.78 -35.51 4.74
CA VAL A 44 -22.92 -36.14 5.75
C VAL A 44 -23.13 -37.65 5.81
N VAL A 45 -22.06 -38.39 6.07
CA VAL A 45 -22.06 -39.86 6.19
C VAL A 45 -21.34 -40.27 7.48
N LEU A 46 -21.84 -41.29 8.16
CA LEU A 46 -21.28 -41.77 9.43
C LEU A 46 -19.97 -42.52 9.18
N VAL A 47 -18.90 -42.14 9.88
CA VAL A 47 -17.62 -42.86 9.82
C VAL A 47 -17.62 -43.92 10.93
N SER A 48 -17.79 -45.19 10.56
CA SER A 48 -17.74 -46.29 11.53
C SER A 48 -16.30 -46.72 11.79
N LYS A 49 -15.99 -47.10 13.04
CA LYS A 49 -14.65 -47.51 13.49
C LYS A 49 -14.12 -48.81 12.87
N THR A 50 -14.88 -49.48 12.00
CA THR A 50 -14.51 -50.78 11.40
C THR A 50 -13.83 -50.67 10.03
N GLU A 51 -13.62 -49.47 9.47
CA GLU A 51 -12.95 -49.31 8.17
C GLU A 51 -11.42 -49.16 8.27
N ALA A 52 -10.90 -48.89 9.48
CA ALA A 52 -9.46 -48.76 9.73
C ALA A 52 -8.70 -50.10 9.74
N GLU A 53 -9.40 -51.24 9.82
CA GLU A 53 -8.78 -52.56 9.99
C GLU A 53 -8.35 -53.24 8.67
N HIS A 54 -8.75 -52.70 7.50
CA HIS A 54 -8.52 -53.38 6.22
C HIS A 54 -7.26 -52.98 5.44
N PHE A 55 -6.50 -51.95 5.86
CA PHE A 55 -5.42 -51.42 4.99
C PHE A 55 -4.01 -51.29 5.59
N LYS A 56 -3.76 -51.74 6.82
CA LYS A 56 -2.39 -51.78 7.37
C LYS A 56 -2.14 -53.07 8.15
N ARG A 57 -2.13 -54.18 7.41
CA ARG A 57 -1.57 -55.45 7.88
C ARG A 57 -0.21 -55.63 7.20
N ASP A 58 0.82 -54.99 7.75
CA ASP A 58 2.11 -55.68 7.93
C ASP A 58 3.04 -54.95 8.89
N SER A 59 3.75 -55.76 9.70
CA SER A 59 4.90 -55.44 10.55
C SER A 59 4.64 -54.83 11.96
N SER A 60 4.17 -55.71 12.83
CA SER A 60 4.57 -55.96 14.24
C SER A 60 5.28 -54.87 15.09
N ALA A 61 4.54 -54.43 16.12
CA ALA A 61 4.85 -54.43 17.57
C ALA A 61 6.28 -54.15 18.09
N GLN A 62 6.41 -53.08 18.91
CA GLN A 62 6.70 -53.19 20.34
C GLN A 62 6.45 -51.88 21.09
N GLN A 63 6.41 -51.97 22.41
CA GLN A 63 5.47 -51.32 23.31
C GLN A 63 6.21 -50.41 24.31
N SER A 64 5.49 -49.38 24.77
CA SER A 64 5.58 -48.72 26.11
C SER A 64 6.72 -47.74 26.47
N SER A 65 6.24 -46.59 26.94
CA SER A 65 6.63 -45.87 28.17
C SER A 65 7.61 -44.70 28.10
N SER A 66 7.07 -43.57 28.57
CA SER A 66 7.72 -42.45 29.27
C SER A 66 9.03 -41.91 28.72
N SER A 67 8.95 -40.77 28.03
CA SER A 67 9.84 -39.65 28.28
C SER A 67 9.11 -38.36 27.93
N GLN A 68 8.98 -37.46 28.91
CA GLN A 68 8.90 -36.03 28.60
C GLN A 68 10.08 -35.71 27.67
N LYS A 69 9.81 -35.57 26.38
CA LYS A 69 10.68 -34.84 25.47
C LYS A 69 9.96 -33.56 25.15
N SER A 70 10.44 -32.51 25.82
CA SER A 70 10.50 -31.17 25.28
C SER A 70 10.75 -31.25 23.78
N PHE A 71 9.69 -31.12 22.98
CA PHE A 71 9.82 -30.74 21.59
C PHE A 71 10.18 -29.25 21.59
N VAL A 72 11.44 -28.95 21.89
CA VAL A 72 12.11 -27.85 21.19
C VAL A 72 12.33 -28.41 19.80
N LYS A 73 11.25 -28.36 19.00
CA LYS A 73 11.34 -28.62 17.57
C LYS A 73 12.29 -27.55 17.05
N GLU A 74 13.38 -28.01 16.42
CA GLU A 74 14.31 -27.15 15.68
C GLU A 74 13.53 -26.03 15.03
N THR A 75 13.94 -24.81 15.34
CA THR A 75 13.38 -23.59 14.77
C THR A 75 13.67 -23.66 13.28
N GLN A 76 12.79 -24.31 12.51
CA GLN A 76 12.66 -24.02 11.09
C GLN A 76 12.60 -22.50 11.03
N ALA A 77 13.52 -21.91 10.26
CA ALA A 77 13.66 -20.47 10.19
C ALA A 77 12.30 -19.89 9.79
N VAL A 78 11.57 -19.35 10.77
CA VAL A 78 10.27 -18.73 10.55
C VAL A 78 10.53 -17.51 9.69
N ALA A 79 9.87 -17.42 8.55
CA ALA A 79 9.87 -16.24 7.73
C ALA A 79 9.14 -15.12 8.51
N GLU A 80 9.89 -14.40 9.34
CA GLU A 80 9.34 -13.34 10.21
C GLU A 80 8.90 -12.09 9.44
N LYS A 81 9.31 -11.97 8.17
CA LYS A 81 8.97 -10.89 7.25
C LYS A 81 8.53 -11.45 5.89
N GLY A 82 7.66 -10.73 5.21
CA GLY A 82 7.14 -11.10 3.90
C GLY A 82 5.69 -10.71 3.65
N ILE A 83 5.19 -9.64 4.25
CA ILE A 83 3.86 -9.11 3.95
C ILE A 83 3.97 -8.05 2.86
N TYR A 84 3.25 -8.22 1.76
CA TYR A 84 3.29 -7.31 0.61
C TYR A 84 1.90 -6.91 0.14
N LEU A 85 1.82 -5.72 -0.47
CA LEU A 85 0.77 -5.38 -1.42
C LEU A 85 1.32 -5.49 -2.84
N GLY A 86 0.62 -6.21 -3.70
CA GLY A 86 0.90 -6.33 -5.12
C GLY A 86 -0.17 -5.65 -5.95
N PHE A 87 0.22 -4.87 -6.95
CA PHE A 87 -0.68 -4.21 -7.89
C PHE A 87 -0.47 -4.80 -9.28
N GLU A 88 -1.37 -5.70 -9.69
CA GLU A 88 -1.37 -6.35 -11.00
C GLU A 88 -2.13 -5.49 -12.01
N PRO A 89 -1.49 -4.93 -13.05
CA PRO A 89 -2.18 -4.19 -14.09
C PRO A 89 -2.98 -5.12 -15.02
N LYS A 90 -4.24 -4.76 -15.27
CA LYS A 90 -5.13 -5.35 -16.27
C LYS A 90 -5.78 -4.23 -17.08
N GLY A 91 -5.06 -3.74 -18.09
CA GLY A 91 -5.44 -2.52 -18.82
C GLY A 91 -5.41 -1.31 -17.89
N ASP A 92 -6.54 -0.61 -17.78
CA ASP A 92 -6.68 0.60 -16.95
C ASP A 92 -7.05 0.31 -15.49
N ILE A 93 -7.10 -0.97 -15.07
CA ILE A 93 -7.46 -1.35 -13.71
C ILE A 93 -6.31 -2.16 -13.09
N PHE A 94 -5.98 -1.84 -11.86
CA PHE A 94 -5.11 -2.64 -11.01
C PHE A 94 -5.93 -3.57 -10.13
N THR A 95 -5.64 -4.87 -10.17
CA THR A 95 -6.05 -5.79 -9.11
C THR A 95 -5.04 -5.66 -7.96
N VAL A 96 -5.53 -5.36 -6.76
CA VAL A 96 -4.70 -5.24 -5.56
C VAL A 96 -4.72 -6.56 -4.82
N TRP A 97 -3.54 -7.12 -4.59
CA TRP A 97 -3.27 -8.37 -3.90
C TRP A 97 -2.65 -8.08 -2.54
N LEU A 98 -3.14 -8.73 -1.49
CA LEU A 98 -2.43 -8.88 -0.23
C LEU A 98 -1.70 -10.22 -0.26
N ILE A 99 -0.40 -10.19 0.02
CA ILE A 99 0.45 -11.38 0.00
C ILE A 99 1.03 -11.57 1.40
N ASN A 100 0.89 -12.79 1.92
CA ASN A 100 1.48 -13.23 3.16
C ASN A 100 2.50 -14.35 2.88
N ASN A 101 3.77 -13.97 2.77
CA ASN A 101 4.87 -14.92 2.65
C ASN A 101 5.47 -15.29 4.02
N THR A 102 4.82 -14.94 5.13
CA THR A 102 5.23 -15.33 6.49
C THR A 102 4.66 -16.69 6.87
N ASP A 103 5.15 -17.27 7.97
CA ASP A 103 4.55 -18.49 8.56
C ASP A 103 3.45 -18.17 9.59
N TYR A 104 3.06 -16.90 9.74
CA TYR A 104 1.95 -16.48 10.59
C TYR A 104 0.66 -16.41 9.78
N GLU A 105 -0.44 -16.73 10.40
CA GLU A 105 -1.76 -16.31 9.96
C GLU A 105 -1.97 -14.82 10.30
N LEU A 106 -2.69 -14.10 9.46
CA LEU A 106 -2.93 -12.66 9.62
C LEU A 106 -4.42 -12.37 9.78
N VAL A 107 -4.78 -11.70 10.88
CA VAL A 107 -6.07 -11.01 10.99
C VAL A 107 -5.84 -9.54 10.66
N PHE A 108 -6.48 -9.02 9.61
CA PHE A 108 -6.14 -7.72 9.03
C PHE A 108 -7.34 -6.85 8.67
N LYS A 109 -7.07 -5.55 8.53
CA LYS A 109 -7.95 -4.55 7.91
C LYS A 109 -7.18 -3.62 6.99
N ILE A 110 -7.86 -3.09 6.00
CA ILE A 110 -7.34 -2.19 4.97
C ILE A 110 -8.34 -1.07 4.78
N ASP A 111 -7.87 0.17 4.97
CA ASP A 111 -8.69 1.35 4.82
C ASP A 111 -8.05 2.38 3.89
N GLU A 112 -8.86 3.20 3.24
CA GLU A 112 -8.42 4.44 2.62
C GLU A 112 -8.60 5.63 3.57
N LEU A 113 -7.57 6.45 3.66
CA LEU A 113 -7.59 7.69 4.41
C LEU A 113 -8.10 8.82 3.49
N VAL A 114 -9.30 9.31 3.78
CA VAL A 114 -9.99 10.33 2.97
C VAL A 114 -10.23 11.55 3.84
N LYS A 115 -9.35 12.56 3.76
CA LYS A 115 -9.54 13.90 4.37
C LYS A 115 -10.18 13.89 5.78
N GLY A 116 -9.58 13.16 6.71
CA GLY A 116 -10.02 13.09 8.12
C GLY A 116 -11.10 12.05 8.41
N THR A 117 -11.59 11.34 7.39
CA THR A 117 -12.41 10.14 7.53
C THR A 117 -11.69 8.91 6.98
N THR A 118 -12.22 7.73 7.32
CA THR A 118 -11.64 6.43 6.96
C THR A 118 -12.69 5.62 6.21
N LEU A 119 -12.35 5.18 5.00
CA LEU A 119 -13.18 4.27 4.20
C LEU A 119 -12.61 2.85 4.31
N GLY A 120 -13.35 1.93 4.92
CA GLY A 120 -12.94 0.53 5.00
C GLY A 120 -13.01 -0.14 3.62
N LEU A 121 -11.87 -0.62 3.11
CA LEU A 121 -11.80 -1.34 1.84
C LEU A 121 -12.04 -2.83 2.02
N HIS A 122 -11.32 -3.44 2.97
CA HIS A 122 -11.37 -4.89 3.17
C HIS A 122 -10.88 -5.25 4.57
N ALA A 123 -11.42 -6.33 5.14
CA ALA A 123 -10.92 -6.92 6.38
C ALA A 123 -11.13 -8.43 6.34
N GLY A 124 -10.29 -9.17 7.05
CA GLY A 124 -10.42 -10.62 7.08
C GLY A 124 -9.23 -11.34 7.68
N HIS A 125 -9.16 -12.62 7.33
CA HIS A 125 -8.12 -13.55 7.72
C HIS A 125 -7.33 -13.96 6.48
N LEU A 126 -6.00 -14.06 6.61
CA LEU A 126 -5.13 -14.53 5.55
C LEU A 126 -4.16 -15.59 6.08
N GLU A 127 -4.22 -16.79 5.50
CA GLU A 127 -3.40 -17.93 5.88
C GLU A 127 -1.91 -17.67 5.69
N ALA A 128 -1.08 -18.39 6.44
CA ALA A 128 0.35 -18.45 6.20
C ALA A 128 0.65 -18.90 4.75
N LYS A 129 1.68 -18.32 4.14
CA LYS A 129 2.10 -18.66 2.76
C LYS A 129 0.96 -18.60 1.74
N SER A 130 0.12 -17.58 1.83
CA SER A 130 -1.03 -17.39 0.94
C SER A 130 -1.14 -15.96 0.42
N ASN A 131 -2.05 -15.75 -0.53
CA ASN A 131 -2.37 -14.43 -1.06
C ASN A 131 -3.87 -14.33 -1.39
N GLN A 132 -4.38 -13.11 -1.40
CA GLN A 132 -5.78 -12.82 -1.70
C GLN A 132 -5.91 -11.50 -2.46
N ALA A 133 -6.81 -11.44 -3.44
CA ALA A 133 -7.24 -10.18 -4.06
C ALA A 133 -8.17 -9.43 -3.10
N ILE A 134 -7.84 -8.17 -2.79
CA ILE A 134 -8.50 -7.37 -1.75
C ILE A 134 -9.22 -6.14 -2.29
N ALA A 135 -8.85 -5.66 -3.49
CA ALA A 135 -9.47 -4.49 -4.10
C ALA A 135 -9.18 -4.44 -5.61
N SER A 136 -9.88 -3.56 -6.32
CA SER A 136 -9.54 -3.14 -7.68
C SER A 136 -9.52 -1.62 -7.75
N LYS A 137 -8.51 -1.03 -8.41
CA LYS A 137 -8.36 0.43 -8.53
C LYS A 137 -8.08 0.85 -9.96
N SER A 138 -8.70 1.94 -10.41
CA SER A 138 -8.45 2.51 -11.75
C SER A 138 -7.12 3.27 -11.79
N SER A 139 -6.34 3.07 -12.85
CA SER A 139 -5.11 3.80 -13.15
C SER A 139 -5.38 5.23 -13.63
N GLN A 140 -6.57 5.52 -14.17
CA GLN A 140 -6.93 6.84 -14.70
C GLN A 140 -7.03 7.91 -13.61
N ASN A 141 -7.33 7.50 -12.38
CA ASN A 141 -7.45 8.38 -11.20
C ASN A 141 -6.28 8.21 -10.23
N PHE A 142 -5.10 7.80 -10.73
CA PHE A 142 -3.94 7.52 -9.89
C PHE A 142 -3.58 8.70 -8.96
N ASP A 143 -3.61 9.92 -9.48
CA ASP A 143 -3.29 11.14 -8.70
C ASP A 143 -4.28 11.41 -7.56
N ASN A 144 -5.47 10.80 -7.60
CA ASN A 144 -6.50 10.89 -6.57
C ASN A 144 -6.51 9.68 -5.62
N TRP A 145 -5.54 8.76 -5.71
CA TRP A 145 -5.49 7.63 -4.80
C TRP A 145 -5.17 8.09 -3.38
N SER A 146 -6.13 7.92 -2.48
CA SER A 146 -5.93 8.08 -1.05
C SER A 146 -4.87 7.13 -0.51
N ASP A 147 -4.17 7.60 0.52
CA ASP A 147 -3.26 6.78 1.32
C ASP A 147 -4.03 5.58 1.88
N MET A 148 -3.42 4.39 1.81
CA MET A 148 -4.04 3.17 2.28
C MET A 148 -3.38 2.73 3.60
N GLN A 149 -4.19 2.60 4.64
CA GLN A 149 -3.76 2.11 5.94
C GLN A 149 -4.01 0.61 6.04
N PHE A 150 -2.94 -0.15 6.12
CA PHE A 150 -2.94 -1.57 6.46
C PHE A 150 -2.71 -1.73 7.96
N SER A 151 -3.47 -2.61 8.61
CA SER A 151 -3.20 -3.02 9.99
C SER A 151 -3.48 -4.50 10.17
N CYS A 152 -2.57 -5.22 10.84
CA CYS A 152 -2.77 -6.64 11.10
C CYS A 152 -2.19 -7.11 12.43
N MET A 153 -2.77 -8.20 12.93
CA MET A 153 -2.26 -9.01 14.03
C MET A 153 -1.70 -10.32 13.48
N TYR A 154 -0.63 -10.81 14.10
CA TYR A 154 -0.01 -12.09 13.76
C TYR A 154 -0.56 -13.17 14.68
N PHE A 155 -0.93 -14.31 14.12
CA PHE A 155 -1.41 -15.47 14.84
C PHE A 155 -0.66 -16.73 14.40
N GLN A 156 -0.41 -17.64 15.35
CA GLN A 156 0.07 -18.98 15.08
C GLN A 156 -0.43 -19.90 16.19
N LYS A 157 -0.94 -21.08 15.83
CA LYS A 157 -1.39 -22.06 16.83
C LYS A 157 -0.18 -22.66 17.57
N GLY A 158 -0.22 -22.67 18.90
CA GLY A 158 0.83 -23.24 19.75
C GLY A 158 1.76 -22.20 20.37
N ILE A 159 2.97 -22.62 20.76
CA ILE A 159 3.97 -21.75 21.39
C ILE A 159 4.74 -21.03 20.27
N TYR A 160 4.59 -19.71 20.20
CA TYR A 160 5.34 -18.86 19.28
C TYR A 160 5.73 -17.54 19.96
N LYS A 161 6.72 -16.86 19.39
CA LYS A 161 7.11 -15.53 19.84
C LYS A 161 6.09 -14.52 19.33
N SER A 162 5.32 -13.94 20.26
CA SER A 162 4.34 -12.90 19.90
C SER A 162 5.03 -11.72 19.22
N LYS A 163 4.43 -11.27 18.11
CA LYS A 163 4.88 -10.14 17.31
C LYS A 163 3.91 -8.97 17.51
N PRO A 164 4.39 -7.71 17.67
CA PRO A 164 3.49 -6.58 17.78
C PRO A 164 2.63 -6.43 16.52
N MET A 165 1.44 -5.88 16.70
CA MET A 165 0.56 -5.48 15.60
C MET A 165 1.34 -4.62 14.60
N LEU A 166 1.20 -4.95 13.32
CA LEU A 166 1.71 -4.12 12.24
C LEU A 166 0.67 -3.07 11.90
N SER A 167 1.09 -1.80 11.81
CA SER A 167 0.29 -0.73 11.24
C SER A 167 1.15 0.09 10.28
N ARG A 168 0.66 0.25 9.05
CA ARG A 168 1.39 0.85 7.94
C ARG A 168 0.47 1.69 7.08
N VAL A 169 0.93 2.89 6.76
CA VAL A 169 0.29 3.76 5.78
C VAL A 169 1.14 3.72 4.51
N VAL A 170 0.51 3.37 3.40
CA VAL A 170 1.12 3.34 2.07
C VAL A 170 0.59 4.52 1.28
N SER A 171 1.50 5.42 0.88
CA SER A 171 1.16 6.56 0.04
C SER A 171 1.53 6.29 -1.42
N PHE A 172 0.60 6.61 -2.32
CA PHE A 172 0.70 6.32 -3.74
C PHE A 172 1.09 7.59 -4.51
N LYS A 173 2.34 8.04 -4.36
CA LYS A 173 2.89 9.11 -5.21
C LYS A 173 3.34 8.51 -6.55
N ALA A 174 2.80 9.00 -7.67
CA ALA A 174 2.96 8.40 -9.01
C ALA A 174 4.41 8.08 -9.39
N ALA A 175 5.33 9.01 -9.15
CA ALA A 175 6.74 8.79 -9.42
C ALA A 175 7.33 7.62 -8.60
N ALA A 176 7.00 7.54 -7.30
CA ALA A 176 7.52 6.49 -6.42
C ALA A 176 6.87 5.12 -6.67
N PHE A 177 5.62 5.11 -7.15
CA PHE A 177 4.89 3.88 -7.48
C PHE A 177 5.48 3.17 -8.69
N MET A 178 5.78 3.92 -9.74
CA MET A 178 6.29 3.35 -11.00
C MET A 178 7.69 2.75 -10.87
N HIS A 179 8.50 3.20 -9.90
CA HIS A 179 9.83 2.65 -9.62
C HIS A 179 9.81 1.33 -8.83
N LYS A 180 8.65 0.87 -8.34
CA LYS A 180 8.52 -0.41 -7.62
C LYS A 180 8.05 -1.57 -8.50
N LYS A 181 8.32 -1.50 -9.81
CA LYS A 181 7.98 -2.57 -10.74
C LYS A 181 8.76 -3.84 -10.38
N GLY A 182 8.07 -4.98 -10.32
CA GLY A 182 8.67 -6.27 -10.02
C GLY A 182 7.66 -7.41 -10.14
N THR A 183 8.10 -8.61 -9.79
CA THR A 183 7.23 -9.79 -9.74
C THR A 183 6.47 -9.80 -8.41
N ILE A 184 5.14 -9.86 -8.46
CA ILE A 184 4.28 -9.98 -7.28
C ILE A 184 4.52 -11.38 -6.68
N PRO A 185 5.02 -11.48 -5.44
CA PRO A 185 5.32 -12.77 -4.82
C PRO A 185 4.09 -13.68 -4.81
N MET A 186 4.31 -14.99 -4.99
CA MET A 186 3.29 -16.04 -4.94
C MET A 186 2.20 -16.00 -6.04
N THR A 187 2.26 -15.05 -6.97
CA THR A 187 1.27 -14.94 -8.06
C THR A 187 1.86 -15.14 -9.45
N SER A 188 3.21 -15.18 -9.57
CA SER A 188 3.96 -15.24 -10.84
C SER A 188 3.64 -14.12 -11.84
N LYS A 189 2.99 -13.04 -11.39
CA LYS A 189 2.57 -11.90 -12.21
C LYS A 189 3.52 -10.72 -12.05
N GLU A 190 3.67 -9.94 -13.11
CA GLU A 190 4.35 -8.64 -13.02
C GLU A 190 3.40 -7.56 -12.51
N GLY A 191 3.93 -6.63 -11.74
CA GLY A 191 3.18 -5.50 -11.23
C GLY A 191 4.04 -4.58 -10.37
N TYR A 192 3.40 -3.88 -9.44
CA TYR A 192 4.07 -3.03 -8.47
C TYR A 192 3.99 -3.64 -7.08
N VAL A 193 5.10 -3.70 -6.35
CA VAL A 193 5.16 -4.43 -5.07
C VAL A 193 5.59 -3.52 -3.93
N TYR A 194 4.84 -3.56 -2.83
CA TYR A 194 5.10 -2.81 -1.61
C TYR A 194 5.22 -3.74 -0.43
N GLN A 195 6.40 -3.83 0.16
CA GLN A 195 6.56 -4.54 1.44
C GLN A 195 5.99 -3.71 2.58
N LEU A 196 5.12 -4.31 3.38
CA LEU A 196 4.44 -3.67 4.51
C LEU A 196 5.23 -3.84 5.81
N ASP A 197 5.84 -5.01 6.00
CA ASP A 197 6.53 -5.35 7.24
C ASP A 197 8.04 -5.08 7.22
N ASP A 198 8.50 -4.28 6.26
CA ASP A 198 9.85 -3.75 6.34
C ASP A 198 9.94 -2.74 7.48
N SER A 199 11.09 -2.71 8.13
CA SER A 199 11.38 -1.67 9.11
C SER A 199 11.66 -0.41 8.28
N PRO A 200 10.97 0.73 8.50
CA PRO A 200 11.46 1.97 7.94
C PRO A 200 12.90 2.07 8.40
N ALA A 201 13.84 2.18 7.46
CA ALA A 201 15.22 2.48 7.80
C ALA A 201 15.16 3.59 8.84
N LYS A 202 15.81 3.40 10.00
CA LYS A 202 15.98 4.50 10.94
C LYS A 202 16.71 5.57 10.15
N ILE A 203 15.99 6.57 9.67
CA ILE A 203 16.58 7.69 8.96
C ILE A 203 17.32 8.45 10.05
N ASN A 204 18.58 8.09 10.25
CA ASN A 204 19.47 8.82 11.13
C ASN A 204 19.72 10.16 10.44
N ALA A 205 19.13 11.23 10.97
CA ALA A 205 19.25 12.57 10.41
C ALA A 205 20.74 12.97 10.22
N ASP A 206 21.64 12.40 11.02
CA ASP A 206 23.08 12.61 10.95
C ASP A 206 23.77 11.92 9.77
N GLU A 207 23.23 10.82 9.24
CA GLU A 207 23.80 10.09 8.10
C GLU A 207 23.45 10.78 6.75
N ILE A 208 22.29 11.44 6.69
CA ILE A 208 21.94 12.33 5.58
C ILE A 208 22.84 13.58 5.61
N LYS A 209 23.11 14.13 6.79
CA LYS A 209 23.97 15.31 6.93
C LYS A 209 25.42 15.01 6.54
N ASN A 210 25.94 13.84 6.92
CA ASN A 210 27.30 13.43 6.57
C ASN A 210 27.46 12.96 5.11
N SER A 211 26.42 12.41 4.48
CA SER A 211 26.44 12.11 3.04
C SER A 211 26.26 13.36 2.16
N MET A 212 25.57 14.40 2.66
CA MET A 212 25.52 15.71 2.00
C MET A 212 26.80 16.54 2.17
N LEU A 213 27.57 16.33 3.24
CA LEU A 213 28.82 17.07 3.51
C LEU A 213 30.08 16.39 2.95
N SER A 214 30.02 15.10 2.58
CA SER A 214 31.20 14.34 2.11
C SER A 214 31.14 13.85 0.66
N ALA A 215 30.09 14.18 -0.10
CA ALA A 215 30.14 14.02 -1.54
C ALA A 215 31.15 15.02 -2.14
N LYS A 216 32.40 14.55 -2.30
CA LYS A 216 33.41 15.15 -3.17
C LYS A 216 32.71 15.67 -4.42
N ALA A 217 32.93 16.97 -4.68
CA ALA A 217 32.51 17.67 -5.87
C ALA A 217 32.83 16.84 -7.11
N VAL A 218 31.81 16.17 -7.66
CA VAL A 218 31.81 15.73 -9.04
C VAL A 218 31.65 17.02 -9.86
N PRO A 219 32.48 17.28 -10.89
CA PRO A 219 32.30 18.46 -11.71
C PRO A 219 30.94 18.34 -12.41
N VAL A 220 29.98 19.12 -11.96
CA VAL A 220 28.71 19.33 -12.66
C VAL A 220 29.09 19.92 -14.03
N PRO A 221 28.63 19.35 -15.15
CA PRO A 221 28.75 20.02 -16.43
C PRO A 221 28.08 21.39 -16.30
N LYS A 222 28.83 22.47 -16.52
CA LYS A 222 28.23 23.80 -16.73
C LYS A 222 27.40 23.70 -18.00
N THR A 223 26.10 23.48 -17.87
CA THR A 223 25.16 23.58 -18.98
C THR A 223 24.53 24.97 -18.93
N GLU A 224 25.04 25.80 -19.83
CA GLU A 224 24.53 27.07 -20.35
C GLU A 224 23.11 27.44 -19.91
N GLN A 225 23.00 28.56 -19.18
CA GLN A 225 21.75 29.31 -19.07
C GLN A 225 21.38 29.78 -20.48
N LYS A 226 20.23 29.38 -21.00
CA LYS A 226 19.66 30.06 -22.17
C LYS A 226 19.43 31.53 -21.77
N PRO A 227 19.95 32.51 -22.51
CA PRO A 227 19.63 33.91 -22.27
C PRO A 227 18.12 34.10 -22.51
N GLY A 228 17.35 34.34 -21.45
CA GLY A 228 15.91 34.58 -21.54
C GLY A 228 15.03 33.85 -20.51
N SER A 229 15.52 32.81 -19.83
CA SER A 229 14.69 32.08 -18.85
C SER A 229 14.55 32.87 -17.53
N HIS A 230 13.43 33.57 -17.35
CA HIS A 230 13.10 34.20 -16.07
C HIS A 230 12.34 33.26 -15.16
N GLU A 231 12.82 33.06 -13.95
CA GLU A 231 12.23 32.15 -12.96
C GLU A 231 11.78 32.95 -11.73
N VAL A 232 10.54 32.75 -11.30
CA VAL A 232 9.94 33.42 -10.14
C VAL A 232 9.45 32.37 -9.16
N ASP A 233 9.94 32.44 -7.93
CA ASP A 233 9.54 31.53 -6.85
C ASP A 233 8.38 32.13 -6.05
N LEU A 234 7.25 31.41 -6.01
CA LEU A 234 6.03 31.82 -5.33
C LEU A 234 5.87 31.14 -3.96
N HIS A 235 6.85 30.39 -3.46
CA HIS A 235 6.79 29.84 -2.10
C HIS A 235 6.75 30.98 -1.06
N MET A 236 5.89 30.83 -0.05
CA MET A 236 5.65 31.87 0.96
C MET A 236 6.93 32.31 1.67
N GLU A 237 7.85 31.38 1.94
CA GLU A 237 9.14 31.62 2.59
C GLU A 237 10.02 32.60 1.78
N LYS A 238 9.88 32.58 0.45
CA LYS A 238 10.58 33.45 -0.49
C LYS A 238 9.92 34.81 -0.64
N LEU A 239 8.59 34.88 -0.49
CA LEU A 239 7.82 36.11 -0.72
C LEU A 239 7.73 37.01 0.52
N THR A 240 7.60 36.45 1.73
CA THR A 240 7.40 37.25 2.96
C THR A 240 8.69 37.61 3.69
N GLY A 241 9.84 37.13 3.18
CA GLY A 241 11.17 37.50 3.67
C GLY A 241 11.30 37.40 5.19
N GLN A 242 11.11 36.22 5.79
CA GLN A 242 11.36 35.92 7.22
C GLN A 242 10.78 36.88 8.28
N LYS A 243 9.96 37.89 7.94
CA LYS A 243 9.58 38.96 8.90
C LYS A 243 8.10 39.23 9.07
N GLU A 244 7.22 38.66 8.25
CA GLU A 244 5.77 38.84 8.45
C GLU A 244 5.03 37.49 8.32
N GLU A 245 4.34 37.12 9.40
CA GLU A 245 3.38 36.02 9.41
C GLU A 245 2.12 36.45 8.67
N VAL A 246 2.09 36.23 7.36
CA VAL A 246 0.85 36.34 6.58
C VAL A 246 -0.11 35.26 7.11
N PRO A 247 -1.33 35.63 7.54
CA PRO A 247 -2.32 34.65 7.96
C PRO A 247 -2.55 33.61 6.87
N THR A 248 -2.62 32.33 7.22
CA THR A 248 -2.81 31.22 6.26
C THR A 248 -4.03 31.43 5.34
N SER A 249 -5.05 32.17 5.80
CA SER A 249 -6.22 32.54 5.02
C SER A 249 -5.95 33.52 3.87
N GLN A 250 -4.82 34.24 3.89
CA GLN A 250 -4.45 35.26 2.90
C GLN A 250 -3.23 34.86 2.03
N ALA A 251 -2.55 33.76 2.37
CA ALA A 251 -1.36 33.29 1.67
C ALA A 251 -1.60 33.10 0.16
N LEU A 252 -2.70 32.44 -0.21
CA LEU A 252 -3.05 32.22 -1.62
C LEU A 252 -3.25 33.55 -2.37
N SER A 253 -3.99 34.49 -1.80
CA SER A 253 -4.25 35.80 -2.41
C SER A 253 -2.95 36.59 -2.60
N TYR A 254 -2.04 36.51 -1.64
CA TYR A 254 -0.73 37.16 -1.72
C TYR A 254 0.17 36.55 -2.81
N GLN A 255 0.25 35.21 -2.87
CA GLN A 255 0.99 34.50 -3.92
C GLN A 255 0.47 34.84 -5.32
N LEU A 256 -0.85 34.95 -5.46
CA LEU A 256 -1.50 35.32 -6.74
C LEU A 256 -1.24 36.78 -7.12
N ALA A 257 -1.21 37.70 -6.14
CA ALA A 257 -0.87 39.10 -6.39
C ALA A 257 0.59 39.27 -6.86
N VAL A 258 1.53 38.52 -6.27
CA VAL A 258 2.92 38.50 -6.73
C VAL A 258 3.03 37.90 -8.13
N PHE A 259 2.32 36.79 -8.37
CA PHE A 259 2.27 36.18 -9.69
C PHE A 259 1.80 37.15 -10.77
N GLU A 260 0.68 37.87 -10.54
CA GLU A 260 0.15 38.86 -11.48
C GLU A 260 1.17 39.98 -11.75
N LYS A 261 1.77 40.54 -10.69
CA LYS A 261 2.78 41.61 -10.80
C LYS A 261 3.99 41.19 -11.65
N GLU A 262 4.52 39.99 -11.40
CA GLU A 262 5.70 39.50 -12.10
C GLU A 262 5.39 39.10 -13.55
N LEU A 263 4.18 38.60 -13.80
CA LEU A 263 3.71 38.33 -15.16
C LEU A 263 3.58 39.64 -15.96
N ASP A 264 2.94 40.66 -15.38
CA ASP A 264 2.81 41.98 -16.01
C ASP A 264 4.17 42.63 -16.27
N SER A 265 5.13 42.48 -15.35
CA SER A 265 6.51 42.94 -15.56
C SER A 265 7.18 42.22 -16.72
N ALA A 266 6.99 40.91 -16.86
CA ALA A 266 7.55 40.12 -17.97
C ALA A 266 6.95 40.54 -19.32
N ILE A 267 5.65 40.81 -19.36
CA ILE A 267 4.97 41.32 -20.56
C ILE A 267 5.47 42.72 -20.91
N ALA A 268 5.56 43.62 -19.93
CA ALA A 268 6.01 45.00 -20.16
C ALA A 268 7.48 45.09 -20.58
N THR A 269 8.32 44.13 -20.14
CA THR A 269 9.73 44.06 -20.53
C THR A 269 9.96 43.24 -21.81
N GLY A 270 8.90 42.78 -22.48
CA GLY A 270 8.96 42.09 -23.76
C GLY A 270 9.71 40.76 -23.68
N ARG A 271 9.49 39.98 -22.61
CA ARG A 271 10.16 38.69 -22.42
C ARG A 271 9.44 37.59 -23.18
N ASP A 272 10.21 36.70 -23.79
CA ASP A 272 9.63 35.59 -24.56
C ASP A 272 9.01 34.51 -23.66
N GLU A 273 9.53 34.31 -22.44
CA GLU A 273 9.04 33.29 -21.51
C GLU A 273 9.34 33.60 -20.04
N ILE A 274 8.50 33.05 -19.15
CA ILE A 274 8.65 33.12 -17.70
C ILE A 274 8.20 31.81 -17.06
N THR A 275 8.92 31.36 -16.03
CA THR A 275 8.60 30.17 -15.25
C THR A 275 8.25 30.55 -13.82
N PHE A 276 7.09 30.12 -13.33
CA PHE A 276 6.68 30.30 -11.94
C PHE A 276 6.79 29.00 -11.16
N ILE A 277 7.48 29.02 -10.03
CA ILE A 277 7.65 27.89 -9.13
C ILE A 277 6.64 28.04 -7.99
N HIS A 278 5.55 27.28 -8.02
CA HIS A 278 4.43 27.35 -7.05
C HIS A 278 4.40 26.18 -6.06
N GLY A 279 5.32 25.22 -6.21
CA GLY A 279 5.43 24.06 -5.34
C GLY A 279 4.43 22.94 -5.68
N VAL A 280 4.56 21.80 -5.00
CA VAL A 280 3.79 20.58 -5.31
C VAL A 280 2.57 20.36 -4.40
N GLY A 281 2.17 21.36 -3.60
CA GLY A 281 1.21 21.22 -2.48
C GLY A 281 -0.19 20.67 -2.82
N ASN A 282 -1.27 21.34 -2.39
CA ASN A 282 -2.65 20.88 -2.69
C ASN A 282 -3.12 21.24 -4.11
N GLY A 283 -2.24 21.73 -4.99
CA GLY A 283 -2.57 22.13 -6.36
C GLY A 283 -3.39 23.42 -6.50
N VAL A 284 -3.93 23.98 -5.41
CA VAL A 284 -4.81 25.18 -5.43
C VAL A 284 -4.15 26.38 -6.13
N LEU A 285 -2.89 26.68 -5.82
CA LEU A 285 -2.16 27.78 -6.46
C LEU A 285 -1.93 27.52 -7.96
N ARG A 286 -1.59 26.28 -8.34
CA ARG A 286 -1.42 25.87 -9.74
C ARG A 286 -2.72 26.04 -10.53
N GLU A 287 -3.83 25.51 -10.01
CA GLU A 287 -5.14 25.56 -10.68
C GLU A 287 -5.59 27.01 -10.89
N GLU A 288 -5.43 27.84 -9.87
CA GLU A 288 -5.89 29.22 -9.93
C GLU A 288 -4.95 30.09 -10.81
N ILE A 289 -3.65 29.76 -10.91
CA ILE A 289 -2.74 30.32 -11.93
C ILE A 289 -3.20 29.90 -13.34
N HIS A 290 -3.38 28.60 -13.59
CA HIS A 290 -3.78 28.08 -14.92
C HIS A 290 -5.11 28.68 -15.38
N LYS A 291 -6.09 28.81 -14.48
CA LYS A 291 -7.39 29.43 -14.74
C LYS A 291 -7.28 30.91 -15.12
N ARG A 292 -6.36 31.67 -14.52
CA ARG A 292 -6.08 33.06 -14.91
C ARG A 292 -5.41 33.12 -16.27
N LEU A 293 -4.34 32.34 -16.48
CA LEU A 293 -3.59 32.29 -17.74
C LEU A 293 -4.52 31.96 -18.92
N SER A 294 -5.47 31.05 -18.71
CA SER A 294 -6.42 30.63 -19.75
C SER A 294 -7.36 31.75 -20.25
N LYS A 295 -7.50 32.85 -19.49
CA LYS A 295 -8.35 33.99 -19.84
C LYS A 295 -7.58 35.13 -20.52
N MET A 296 -6.25 35.08 -20.50
CA MET A 296 -5.40 36.15 -21.01
C MET A 296 -5.07 35.95 -22.48
N LYS A 297 -5.21 37.00 -23.30
CA LYS A 297 -5.01 36.93 -24.77
C LYS A 297 -3.55 37.06 -25.21
N ASN A 298 -2.70 37.53 -24.32
CA ASN A 298 -1.27 37.81 -24.50
C ASN A 298 -0.38 36.62 -24.11
N ILE A 299 -0.98 35.45 -23.86
CA ILE A 299 -0.28 34.20 -23.60
C ILE A 299 -0.42 33.32 -24.83
N LEU A 300 0.71 32.83 -25.35
CA LEU A 300 0.72 31.91 -26.47
C LEU A 300 0.37 30.50 -26.01
N TYR A 301 1.06 30.01 -24.98
CA TYR A 301 0.75 28.77 -24.28
C TYR A 301 1.35 28.76 -22.87
N PHE A 302 0.87 27.86 -22.03
CA PHE A 302 1.49 27.55 -20.75
C PHE A 302 1.51 26.03 -20.56
N GLN A 303 2.53 25.53 -19.88
CA GLN A 303 2.72 24.11 -19.60
C GLN A 303 3.46 23.92 -18.28
N ASP A 304 3.38 22.74 -17.67
CA ASP A 304 4.21 22.44 -16.50
C ASP A 304 5.70 22.46 -16.93
N ALA A 305 6.55 23.15 -16.16
CA ALA A 305 7.96 23.37 -16.50
C ALA A 305 8.80 22.09 -16.38
N GLN A 306 10.04 22.11 -16.90
CA GLN A 306 10.88 20.93 -17.06
C GLN A 306 10.95 20.04 -15.80
N LYS A 307 10.38 18.84 -15.91
CA LYS A 307 10.27 17.84 -14.83
C LYS A 307 11.61 17.46 -14.19
N GLN A 308 12.71 17.56 -14.94
CA GLN A 308 14.06 17.27 -14.46
C GLN A 308 14.64 18.36 -13.55
N ARG A 309 14.17 19.62 -13.66
CA ARG A 309 14.70 20.76 -12.89
C ARG A 309 13.80 21.19 -11.73
N PHE A 310 12.48 21.13 -11.90
CA PHE A 310 11.52 21.69 -10.93
C PHE A 310 10.43 20.70 -10.47
N GLY A 311 10.51 19.43 -10.88
CA GLY A 311 9.43 18.46 -10.65
C GLY A 311 8.11 18.91 -11.31
N TYR A 312 6.98 18.75 -10.61
CA TYR A 312 5.66 19.21 -11.03
C TYR A 312 5.26 20.57 -10.42
N GLY A 313 6.17 21.22 -9.70
CA GLY A 313 5.89 22.41 -8.91
C GLY A 313 6.12 23.73 -9.64
N ALA A 314 6.16 23.74 -10.97
CA ALA A 314 6.41 24.94 -11.74
C ALA A 314 5.63 24.98 -13.06
N THR A 315 5.24 26.18 -13.49
CA THR A 315 4.52 26.44 -14.74
C THR A 315 5.35 27.36 -15.63
N LEU A 316 5.71 26.89 -16.82
CA LEU A 316 6.31 27.69 -17.89
C LEU A 316 5.21 28.38 -18.68
N ILE A 317 5.37 29.68 -18.92
CA ILE A 317 4.45 30.50 -19.70
C ILE A 317 5.23 31.10 -20.86
N LYS A 318 4.72 30.88 -22.08
CA LYS A 318 5.20 31.53 -23.28
C LYS A 318 4.32 32.74 -23.58
N LEU A 319 4.93 33.92 -23.58
CA LEU A 319 4.23 35.15 -23.90
C LEU A 319 4.11 35.28 -25.42
N LYS A 320 3.09 36.00 -25.87
CA LYS A 320 2.88 36.29 -27.28
C LYS A 320 3.71 37.53 -27.64
N ASP A 321 4.48 37.43 -28.73
CA ASP A 321 5.25 38.53 -29.31
C ASP A 321 4.37 39.75 -29.66
#